data_AF-A0A7Y3HYI1-F1
#
_entry.id   AF-A0A7Y3HYI1-F1
#
_cell.length_a   1.000
_cell.length_b   1.000
_cell.length_c   1.000
_cell.angle_alpha   90.00
_cell.angle_beta   90.00
_cell.angle_gamma   90.00
#
_symmetry.space_group_name_H-M   'P 1'
#
loop_
_entity.id
_entity.type
_entity.pdbx_description
1 polymer ?
#
loop_
_entity_poly.entity_id
_entity_poly.type
_entity_poly.pdbx_seq_one_letter_code
_entity_poly.pdbx_strand_id
1 'polypeptide(L)'
;MRRSLVAGFLLLGLCFGSCEDKKKTSDEKTESTSIVAMDTVGIEDEPVPKKNVVKQVYPEITDKNVVQFLTQYGKDNPETRVRITTHLGEIDVELYNDTPLHRANFIYLTKQKYFNNTFFHRVVPNFIIQAGNSDTKATPRKRSRLGKRYRLPAELDNGRKHQEGTVSGAKEYRENPDKKSA
;
A
#
# COMPACT_ATOMS: atom_id res chain seq x y z
N MET A 1 -47.07 -33.36 -55.94
CA MET A 1 -45.92 -32.69 -56.59
C MET A 1 -45.18 -31.89 -55.52
N ARG A 2 -44.16 -32.44 -54.87
CA ARG A 2 -42.72 -32.15 -55.10
C ARG A 2 -42.38 -30.65 -55.18
N ARG A 3 -41.70 -30.11 -54.15
CA ARG A 3 -40.29 -29.68 -54.21
C ARG A 3 -39.79 -29.12 -52.86
N SER A 4 -38.69 -29.70 -52.40
CA SER A 4 -37.82 -29.26 -51.29
C SER A 4 -37.15 -27.92 -51.58
N LEU A 5 -36.75 -27.19 -50.52
CA LEU A 5 -35.42 -26.56 -50.53
C LEU A 5 -34.87 -26.42 -49.10
N VAL A 6 -33.66 -26.94 -48.95
CA VAL A 6 -32.81 -26.98 -47.76
C VAL A 6 -31.92 -25.74 -47.77
N ALA A 7 -31.77 -25.08 -46.64
CA ALA A 7 -30.65 -24.19 -46.34
C ALA A 7 -30.21 -24.54 -44.91
N GLY A 8 -29.00 -24.97 -44.59
CA GLY A 8 -27.73 -24.87 -45.30
C GLY A 8 -26.69 -24.55 -44.23
N PHE A 9 -26.37 -25.54 -43.40
CA PHE A 9 -25.30 -25.49 -42.40
C PHE A 9 -23.96 -25.49 -43.15
N LEU A 10 -23.19 -24.40 -43.00
CA LEU A 10 -21.84 -24.19 -43.54
C LEU A 10 -21.13 -23.27 -42.53
N LEU A 11 -19.88 -23.45 -42.10
CA LEU A 11 -18.79 -24.24 -42.61
C LEU A 11 -17.79 -24.54 -41.47
N LEU A 12 -17.18 -25.70 -41.61
CA LEU A 12 -16.17 -26.38 -40.84
C LEU A 12 -14.80 -25.69 -40.91
N GLY A 13 -14.08 -25.66 -39.77
CA GLY A 13 -12.64 -25.93 -39.65
C GLY A 13 -11.63 -24.96 -40.27
N LEU A 14 -10.76 -24.38 -39.43
CA LEU A 14 -9.38 -24.08 -39.83
C LEU A 14 -8.40 -24.64 -38.81
N CYS A 15 -7.54 -25.52 -39.34
CA CYS A 15 -6.47 -26.24 -38.69
C CYS A 15 -5.26 -25.35 -38.36
N PHE A 16 -4.45 -25.89 -37.46
CA PHE A 16 -3.07 -25.52 -37.15
C PHE A 16 -2.23 -25.20 -38.38
N GLY A 17 -1.42 -24.14 -38.26
CA GLY A 17 -0.33 -23.82 -39.16
C GLY A 17 0.81 -23.15 -38.39
N SER A 18 1.71 -23.98 -37.86
CA SER A 18 3.06 -23.58 -37.44
C SER A 18 3.89 -23.30 -38.71
N CYS A 19 4.61 -22.19 -38.74
CA CYS A 19 5.79 -21.99 -39.58
C CYS A 19 6.77 -21.06 -38.86
N GLU A 20 7.84 -21.65 -38.34
CA GLU A 20 9.16 -21.02 -38.24
C GLU A 20 9.69 -20.72 -39.64
N ASP A 21 10.38 -19.59 -39.82
CA ASP A 21 11.65 -19.65 -40.56
C ASP A 21 12.64 -18.54 -40.19
N LYS A 22 13.92 -18.88 -40.32
CA LYS A 22 15.11 -18.28 -39.71
C LYS A 22 15.81 -17.21 -40.57
N LYS A 23 16.79 -16.55 -39.89
CA LYS A 23 18.06 -15.95 -40.38
C LYS A 23 17.97 -14.48 -40.86
N LYS A 24 18.90 -13.56 -40.52
CA LYS A 24 20.35 -13.65 -40.25
C LYS A 24 20.86 -12.43 -39.45
N THR A 25 21.78 -12.72 -38.52
CA THR A 25 23.09 -12.09 -38.26
C THR A 25 23.20 -10.57 -37.96
N SER A 26 23.60 -10.24 -36.73
CA SER A 26 24.99 -9.81 -36.44
C SER A 26 25.27 -9.94 -34.94
N ASP A 27 26.22 -10.81 -34.62
CA ASP A 27 26.89 -10.91 -33.33
C ASP A 27 27.94 -9.79 -33.25
N GLU A 28 28.11 -9.16 -32.07
CA GLU A 28 29.37 -9.31 -31.31
C GLU A 28 29.26 -8.76 -29.88
N LYS A 29 29.78 -9.55 -28.95
CA LYS A 29 30.12 -9.20 -27.56
C LYS A 29 31.38 -8.33 -27.56
N THR A 30 31.60 -7.54 -26.49
CA THR A 30 32.73 -7.75 -25.54
C THR A 30 32.83 -6.63 -24.48
N GLU A 31 32.88 -7.09 -23.23
CA GLU A 31 33.56 -6.62 -22.01
C GLU A 31 33.98 -5.14 -21.75
N SER A 32 33.60 -4.73 -20.52
CA SER A 32 34.44 -4.14 -19.47
C SER A 32 34.83 -2.64 -19.48
N THR A 33 34.61 -2.08 -18.28
CA THR A 33 35.46 -1.12 -17.56
C THR A 33 35.25 0.39 -17.74
N SER A 34 35.18 1.01 -16.56
CA SER A 34 35.41 2.42 -16.20
C SER A 34 34.33 3.46 -16.56
N ILE A 35 33.57 3.87 -15.53
CA ILE A 35 33.33 5.28 -15.31
C ILE A 35 33.66 5.66 -13.86
N VAL A 36 34.37 6.77 -13.80
CA VAL A 36 35.19 7.36 -12.73
C VAL A 36 34.32 7.87 -11.57
N ALA A 37 34.88 7.85 -10.36
CA ALA A 37 34.31 8.38 -9.13
C ALA A 37 34.57 9.89 -8.94
N MET A 38 33.92 10.43 -7.90
CA MET A 38 33.95 11.80 -7.33
C MET A 38 33.07 12.84 -8.06
N ASP A 39 32.15 13.53 -7.37
CA ASP A 39 32.46 14.20 -6.10
C ASP A 39 31.41 14.07 -4.99
N THR A 40 31.93 14.17 -3.77
CA THR A 40 31.31 13.80 -2.50
C THR A 40 31.06 15.07 -1.71
N VAL A 41 29.85 15.30 -1.22
CA VAL A 41 29.64 16.20 -0.07
C VAL A 41 28.79 15.46 0.94
N GLY A 42 29.43 15.13 2.05
CA GLY A 42 28.88 14.33 3.13
C GLY A 42 27.82 15.07 3.92
N ILE A 43 26.79 14.33 4.29
CA ILE A 43 26.09 14.54 5.55
C ILE A 43 26.35 13.26 6.33
N GLU A 44 27.03 13.41 7.46
CA GLU A 44 27.36 12.34 8.38
C GLU A 44 26.04 11.79 8.96
N ASP A 45 25.68 10.57 8.56
CA ASP A 45 24.66 9.79 9.24
C ASP A 45 25.20 9.42 10.63
N GLU A 46 24.72 10.13 11.65
CA GLU A 46 24.79 9.68 13.04
C GLU A 46 24.33 8.21 13.12
N PRO A 47 25.15 7.28 13.66
CA PRO A 47 24.88 5.86 13.57
C PRO A 47 23.71 5.47 14.46
N VAL A 48 22.51 5.36 13.88
CA VAL A 48 21.39 4.66 14.51
C VAL A 48 21.83 3.21 14.74
N PRO A 49 21.86 2.71 15.99
CA PRO A 49 22.44 1.42 16.31
C PRO A 49 21.69 0.31 15.58
N LYS A 50 22.44 -0.44 14.76
CA LYS A 50 21.98 -1.62 14.03
C LYS A 50 21.63 -2.74 15.02
N LYS A 51 20.43 -2.68 15.60
CA LYS A 51 19.81 -3.87 16.20
C LYS A 51 19.58 -4.87 15.07
N ASN A 52 20.04 -6.11 15.25
CA ASN A 52 19.71 -7.25 14.39
C ASN A 52 18.19 -7.30 14.20
N VAL A 53 17.68 -6.84 13.06
CA VAL A 53 16.25 -6.85 12.75
C VAL A 53 15.88 -8.28 12.38
N VAL A 54 15.60 -9.10 13.39
CA VAL A 54 14.80 -10.32 13.20
C VAL A 54 13.52 -9.86 12.50
N LYS A 55 13.28 -10.37 11.29
CA LYS A 55 12.12 -9.99 10.48
C LYS A 55 10.88 -10.57 11.17
N GLN A 56 10.32 -9.83 12.12
CA GLN A 56 9.19 -10.24 12.93
C GLN A 56 8.02 -10.55 11.98
N VAL A 57 7.65 -11.83 11.91
CA VAL A 57 6.55 -12.30 11.08
C VAL A 57 5.26 -12.13 11.87
N TYR A 58 4.40 -11.24 11.40
CA TYR A 58 3.08 -11.03 11.98
C TYR A 58 2.05 -11.95 11.29
N PRO A 59 1.00 -12.40 12.00
CA PRO A 59 -0.10 -13.12 11.37
C PRO A 59 -0.84 -12.23 10.36
N GLU A 60 -1.58 -12.84 9.43
CA GLU A 60 -2.50 -12.07 8.59
C GLU A 60 -3.57 -11.41 9.46
N ILE A 61 -3.74 -10.10 9.30
CA ILE A 61 -4.75 -9.35 10.03
C ILE A 61 -6.09 -9.47 9.31
N THR A 62 -7.12 -9.82 10.08
CA THR A 62 -8.51 -10.04 9.65
C THR A 62 -9.46 -9.33 10.61
N ASP A 63 -10.71 -9.13 10.21
CA ASP A 63 -11.72 -8.53 11.10
C ASP A 63 -11.91 -9.31 12.42
N LYS A 64 -11.57 -10.61 12.46
CA LYS A 64 -11.71 -11.45 13.65
C LYS A 64 -10.58 -11.23 14.67
N ASN A 65 -9.36 -10.97 14.20
CA ASN A 65 -8.18 -10.86 15.07
C ASN A 65 -7.66 -9.44 15.22
N VAL A 66 -8.14 -8.47 14.42
CA VAL A 66 -7.60 -7.11 14.37
C VAL A 66 -7.58 -6.43 15.74
N VAL A 67 -8.66 -6.55 16.51
CA VAL A 67 -8.75 -5.93 17.85
C VAL A 67 -7.72 -6.55 18.79
N GLN A 68 -7.65 -7.88 18.85
CA GLN A 68 -6.71 -8.58 19.73
C GLN A 68 -5.26 -8.28 19.32
N PHE A 69 -4.96 -8.35 18.03
CA PHE A 69 -3.64 -8.08 17.47
C PHE A 69 -3.19 -6.66 17.80
N LEU A 70 -4.00 -5.65 17.46
CA LEU A 70 -3.63 -4.24 17.66
C LEU A 70 -3.59 -3.84 19.13
N THR A 71 -4.44 -4.44 19.97
CA THR A 71 -4.37 -4.23 21.43
C THR A 71 -3.03 -4.69 21.98
N GLN A 72 -2.56 -5.87 21.57
CA GLN A 72 -1.26 -6.37 22.01
C GLN A 72 -0.11 -5.57 21.38
N TYR A 73 -0.17 -5.34 20.06
CA TYR A 73 0.82 -4.58 19.33
C TYR A 73 1.02 -3.17 19.91
N GLY A 74 -0.06 -2.48 20.28
CA GLY A 74 -0.01 -1.15 20.88
C GLY A 74 0.56 -1.11 22.30
N LYS A 75 0.54 -2.22 23.05
CA LYS A 75 1.25 -2.34 24.34
C LYS A 75 2.76 -2.45 24.11
N ASP A 76 3.14 -3.25 23.14
CA ASP A 76 4.56 -3.51 22.81
C ASP A 76 5.21 -2.35 22.03
N ASN A 77 4.40 -1.46 21.45
CA ASN A 77 4.82 -0.31 20.65
C ASN A 77 4.07 0.95 21.14
N PRO A 78 4.49 1.53 22.29
CA PRO A 78 3.75 2.60 22.96
C PRO A 78 3.97 3.99 22.35
N GLU A 79 4.83 4.14 21.34
CA GLU A 79 5.13 5.42 20.72
C GLU A 79 3.91 6.12 20.14
N THR A 80 3.95 7.45 20.17
CA THR A 80 2.86 8.33 19.74
C THR A 80 3.29 9.31 18.66
N ARG A 81 4.57 9.40 18.33
CA ARG A 81 5.09 10.39 17.36
C ARG A 81 5.57 9.71 16.11
N VAL A 82 5.21 10.31 14.97
CA VAL A 82 5.57 9.85 13.64
C VAL A 82 5.91 11.06 12.78
N ARG A 83 6.92 10.92 11.93
CA ARG A 83 7.30 11.90 10.93
C ARG A 83 6.94 11.41 9.55
N ILE A 84 6.21 12.22 8.80
CA ILE A 84 5.89 11.99 7.39
C ILE A 84 6.85 12.83 6.56
N THR A 85 7.78 12.18 5.87
CA THR A 85 8.71 12.85 4.95
C THR A 85 8.14 12.83 3.55
N THR A 86 8.08 14.00 2.92
CA THR A 86 7.62 14.17 1.54
C THR A 86 8.64 15.00 0.75
N HIS A 87 8.50 15.06 -0.57
CA HIS A 87 9.32 15.95 -1.40
C HIS A 87 9.04 17.45 -1.15
N LEU A 88 7.96 17.78 -0.44
CA LEU A 88 7.57 19.16 -0.10
C LEU A 88 7.96 19.53 1.34
N GLY A 89 8.61 18.63 2.08
CA GLY A 89 8.99 18.82 3.47
C GLY A 89 8.47 17.74 4.40
N GLU A 90 8.67 17.99 5.69
CA GLU A 90 8.36 17.07 6.78
C GLU A 90 7.10 17.50 7.53
N ILE A 91 6.31 16.52 7.98
CA ILE A 91 5.13 16.73 8.81
C ILE A 91 5.27 15.85 10.04
N ASP A 92 5.39 16.48 11.21
CA ASP A 92 5.38 15.78 12.49
C ASP A 92 3.95 15.61 13.00
N VAL A 93 3.59 14.38 13.37
CA VAL A 93 2.25 14.02 13.84
C VAL A 93 2.36 13.38 15.22
N GLU A 94 1.53 13.87 16.15
CA GLU A 94 1.29 13.24 17.45
C GLU A 94 -0.04 12.50 17.43
N LEU A 95 0.01 11.22 17.80
CA LEU A 95 -1.12 10.29 17.85
C LEU A 95 -1.66 10.23 19.27
N TYR A 96 -2.98 10.31 19.41
CA TYR A 96 -3.62 10.24 20.72
C TYR A 96 -3.63 8.82 21.30
N ASN A 97 -3.55 8.74 22.64
CA ASN A 97 -3.60 7.47 23.36
C ASN A 97 -5.02 6.95 23.57
N ASP A 98 -6.04 7.80 23.43
CA ASP A 98 -7.46 7.44 23.57
C ASP A 98 -8.11 6.94 22.27
N THR A 99 -7.30 6.69 21.23
CA THR A 99 -7.64 5.93 20.03
C THR A 99 -6.65 4.77 19.84
N PRO A 100 -6.54 3.86 20.83
CA PRO A 100 -5.46 2.88 20.90
C PRO A 100 -5.36 1.97 19.67
N LEU A 101 -6.47 1.58 19.06
CA LEU A 101 -6.46 0.71 17.88
C LEU A 101 -6.00 1.48 16.63
N HIS A 102 -6.49 2.70 16.40
CA HIS A 102 -6.03 3.52 15.27
C HIS A 102 -4.56 3.90 15.42
N ARG A 103 -4.13 4.28 16.62
CA ARG A 103 -2.73 4.56 16.93
C ARG A 103 -1.85 3.34 16.63
N ALA A 104 -2.18 2.20 17.21
CA ALA A 104 -1.41 0.96 17.01
C ALA A 104 -1.36 0.56 15.53
N ASN A 105 -2.48 0.70 14.80
CA ASN A 105 -2.54 0.40 13.38
C ASN A 105 -1.63 1.33 12.56
N PHE A 106 -1.65 2.63 12.83
CA PHE A 106 -0.83 3.60 12.12
C PHE A 106 0.66 3.35 12.34
N ILE A 107 1.06 3.08 13.58
CA ILE A 107 2.43 2.68 13.93
C ILE A 107 2.83 1.39 13.24
N TYR A 108 1.96 0.37 13.28
CA TYR A 108 2.19 -0.90 12.60
C TYR A 108 2.46 -0.70 11.11
N LEU A 109 1.56 -0.03 10.39
CA LEU A 109 1.70 0.24 8.96
C LEU A 109 2.97 1.05 8.65
N THR A 110 3.32 2.01 9.51
CA THR A 110 4.55 2.81 9.40
C THR A 110 5.79 1.93 9.49
N LYS A 111 5.89 1.09 10.53
CA LYS A 111 7.01 0.15 10.71
C LYS A 111 7.09 -0.89 9.60
N GLN A 112 5.96 -1.24 8.98
CA GLN A 112 5.90 -2.11 7.81
C GLN A 112 6.25 -1.41 6.48
N LYS A 113 6.64 -0.12 6.51
CA LYS A 113 6.94 0.70 5.32
C LYS A 113 5.79 0.70 4.31
N TYR A 114 4.55 0.60 4.81
CA TYR A 114 3.35 0.55 3.97
C TYR A 114 3.19 1.87 3.20
N PHE A 115 3.32 3.00 3.90
CA PHE A 115 3.12 4.34 3.36
C PHE A 115 4.21 4.80 2.38
N ASN A 116 5.36 4.13 2.32
CA ASN A 116 6.43 4.49 1.39
C ASN A 116 5.92 4.38 -0.05
N ASN A 117 6.13 5.46 -0.82
CA ASN A 117 5.67 5.66 -2.20
C ASN A 117 4.14 5.76 -2.36
N THR A 118 3.42 6.05 -1.28
CA THR A 118 2.04 6.56 -1.35
C THR A 118 2.02 8.07 -1.55
N PHE A 119 0.87 8.63 -1.95
CA PHE A 119 0.75 10.07 -2.19
C PHE A 119 -0.58 10.63 -1.69
N PHE A 120 -0.65 11.96 -1.58
CA PHE A 120 -1.89 12.69 -1.34
C PHE A 120 -2.74 12.66 -2.61
N HIS A 121 -3.68 11.72 -2.68
CA HIS A 121 -4.49 11.47 -3.88
C HIS A 121 -5.78 12.30 -3.91
N ARG A 122 -6.10 12.99 -2.82
CA ARG A 122 -7.24 13.90 -2.76
C ARG A 122 -6.86 15.13 -1.95
N VAL A 123 -7.02 16.30 -2.56
CA VAL A 123 -6.75 17.62 -1.97
C VAL A 123 -7.99 18.47 -2.21
N VAL A 124 -8.66 18.89 -1.15
CA VAL A 124 -9.83 19.76 -1.20
C VAL A 124 -9.52 21.01 -0.38
N PRO A 125 -9.35 22.17 -1.01
CA PRO A 125 -9.05 23.42 -0.31
C PRO A 125 -10.08 23.72 0.78
N ASN A 126 -9.60 24.24 1.91
CA ASN A 126 -10.41 24.57 3.10
C ASN A 126 -11.18 23.37 3.69
N PHE A 127 -10.73 22.14 3.42
CA PHE A 127 -11.35 20.94 3.96
C PHE A 127 -10.33 19.89 4.39
N ILE A 128 -9.81 19.09 3.46
CA ILE A 128 -8.88 17.99 3.79
C ILE A 128 -7.85 17.73 2.70
N ILE A 129 -6.74 17.13 3.11
CA ILE A 129 -5.87 16.31 2.26
C ILE A 129 -5.97 14.85 2.71
N GLN A 130 -5.98 13.91 1.77
CA GLN A 130 -6.13 12.49 2.06
C GLN A 130 -5.03 11.69 1.35
N ALA A 131 -4.40 10.79 2.11
CA ALA A 131 -3.25 9.99 1.69
C ALA A 131 -3.36 8.52 2.13
N GLY A 132 -2.25 7.78 2.05
CA GLY A 132 -2.17 6.38 2.48
C GLY A 132 -2.55 5.36 1.41
N ASN A 133 -2.74 5.81 0.17
CA ASN A 133 -2.96 4.97 -1.00
C ASN A 133 -2.16 5.48 -2.22
N SER A 134 -2.09 4.66 -3.27
CA SER A 134 -1.43 5.01 -4.54
C SER A 134 -2.01 4.15 -5.66
N ASP A 135 -2.02 4.68 -6.88
CA ASP A 135 -2.51 4.01 -8.09
C ASP A 135 -1.56 2.91 -8.60
N THR A 136 -0.38 2.79 -7.98
CA THR A 136 0.58 1.74 -8.30
C THR A 136 0.10 0.38 -7.81
N LYS A 137 0.32 -0.68 -8.59
CA LYS A 137 0.01 -2.08 -8.19
C LYS A 137 0.74 -2.52 -6.92
N ALA A 138 1.83 -1.84 -6.53
CA ALA A 138 2.61 -2.16 -5.35
C ALA A 138 1.81 -1.92 -4.05
N THR A 139 1.02 -0.85 -3.97
CA THR A 139 0.29 -0.48 -2.76
C THR A 139 -0.82 -1.50 -2.41
N PRO A 140 -1.69 -1.89 -3.36
CA PRO A 140 -2.65 -2.98 -3.12
C PRO A 140 -1.99 -4.30 -2.75
N ARG A 141 -0.82 -4.63 -3.33
CA ARG A 141 -0.05 -5.84 -2.96
C ARG A 141 0.47 -5.78 -1.52
N LYS A 142 1.03 -4.64 -1.10
CA LYS A 142 1.46 -4.42 0.30
C LYS A 142 0.25 -4.57 1.25
N ARG A 143 -0.87 -3.92 0.93
CA ARG A 143 -2.11 -4.02 1.73
C ARG A 143 -2.56 -5.47 1.88
N SER A 144 -2.68 -6.19 0.76
CA SER A 144 -3.07 -7.60 0.73
C SER A 144 -2.18 -8.49 1.61
N ARG A 145 -0.87 -8.22 1.64
CA ARG A 145 0.08 -8.95 2.50
C ARG A 145 -0.09 -8.66 3.99
N LEU A 146 -0.43 -7.42 4.34
CA LEU A 146 -0.57 -6.99 5.75
C LEU A 146 -1.94 -7.36 6.33
N GLY A 147 -2.94 -7.53 5.47
CA GLY A 147 -4.27 -7.99 5.81
C GLY A 147 -5.23 -7.61 4.69
N LYS A 148 -5.92 -8.60 4.11
CA LYS A 148 -6.60 -8.39 2.83
C LYS A 148 -7.63 -7.27 2.84
N ARG A 149 -8.42 -7.12 3.91
CA ARG A 149 -9.54 -6.16 4.01
C ARG A 149 -10.02 -5.87 5.44
N TYR A 150 -9.19 -6.04 6.46
CA TYR A 150 -9.67 -5.77 7.83
C TYR A 150 -10.06 -4.31 7.98
N ARG A 151 -11.06 -4.04 8.81
CA ARG A 151 -11.48 -2.69 9.19
C ARG A 151 -11.35 -2.49 10.69
N LEU A 152 -11.02 -1.27 11.10
CA LEU A 152 -10.96 -0.90 12.50
C LEU A 152 -12.34 -0.56 13.04
N PRO A 153 -12.72 -1.02 14.25
CA PRO A 153 -13.90 -0.52 14.93
C PRO A 153 -13.75 0.97 15.23
N ALA A 154 -14.88 1.67 15.35
CA ALA A 154 -14.90 3.09 15.61
C ALA A 154 -14.42 3.42 17.05
N GLU A 155 -13.56 4.44 17.19
CA GLU A 155 -13.07 4.96 18.49
C GLU A 155 -13.51 6.43 18.63
N LEU A 156 -14.82 6.65 18.80
CA LEU A 156 -15.45 7.98 18.73
C LEU A 156 -15.86 8.56 20.10
N ASP A 157 -15.81 7.77 21.17
CA ASP A 157 -16.30 8.15 22.50
C ASP A 157 -15.30 9.01 23.30
N ASN A 158 -14.31 9.60 22.62
CA ASN A 158 -13.27 10.45 23.21
C ASN A 158 -13.61 11.95 23.19
N GLY A 159 -14.75 12.34 22.63
CA GLY A 159 -15.18 13.75 22.55
C GLY A 159 -14.34 14.63 21.62
N ARG A 160 -13.43 14.04 20.83
CA ARG A 160 -12.55 14.79 19.93
C ARG A 160 -13.33 15.36 18.75
N LYS A 161 -12.97 16.58 18.38
CA LYS A 161 -13.53 17.29 17.21
C LYS A 161 -12.44 17.44 16.16
N HIS A 162 -12.84 17.40 14.89
CA HIS A 162 -11.93 17.71 13.79
C HIS A 162 -11.62 19.20 13.80
N GLN A 163 -10.34 19.52 13.89
CA GLN A 163 -9.78 20.87 13.77
C GLN A 163 -8.70 20.84 12.68
N GLU A 164 -8.27 22.02 12.23
CA GLU A 164 -7.12 22.12 11.32
C GLU A 164 -5.91 21.36 11.88
N GLY A 165 -5.20 20.61 11.02
CA GLY A 165 -4.08 19.76 11.42
C GLY A 165 -4.46 18.41 12.06
N THR A 166 -5.75 18.13 12.31
CA THR A 166 -6.17 16.83 12.86
C THR A 166 -5.95 15.70 11.84
N VAL A 167 -5.31 14.60 12.29
CA VAL A 167 -5.19 13.36 11.52
C VAL A 167 -6.30 12.39 11.93
N SER A 168 -6.97 11.79 10.95
CA SER A 168 -8.11 10.89 11.17
C SER A 168 -8.12 9.71 10.18
N GLY A 169 -8.69 8.58 10.61
CA GLY A 169 -8.88 7.41 9.77
C GLY A 169 -9.96 7.64 8.70
N ALA A 170 -9.65 7.31 7.45
CA ALA A 170 -10.63 7.37 6.37
C ALA A 170 -11.62 6.21 6.46
N LYS A 171 -12.87 6.45 6.06
CA LYS A 171 -13.93 5.44 6.05
C LYS A 171 -14.92 5.66 4.92
N GLU A 172 -15.56 4.57 4.49
CA GLU A 172 -16.70 4.64 3.58
C GLU A 172 -17.89 5.29 4.30
N TYR A 173 -18.64 6.14 3.60
CA TYR A 173 -19.77 6.89 4.16
C TYR A 173 -21.11 6.23 3.88
N ARG A 174 -21.33 5.68 2.67
CA ARG A 174 -22.66 5.24 2.25
C ARG A 174 -23.12 3.95 2.92
N GLU A 175 -22.22 2.98 3.07
CA GLU A 175 -22.54 1.62 3.50
C GLU A 175 -21.68 1.21 4.70
N ASN A 176 -21.75 2.01 5.77
CA ASN A 176 -20.90 1.83 6.96
C ASN A 176 -21.62 2.24 8.27
N PRO A 177 -22.70 1.52 8.66
CA PRO A 177 -23.47 1.83 9.88
C PRO A 177 -22.60 1.75 11.15
N ASP A 178 -21.65 0.82 11.17
CA ASP A 178 -20.70 0.61 12.27
C ASP A 178 -19.57 1.67 12.30
N LYS A 179 -19.55 2.59 11.33
CA LYS A 179 -18.55 3.67 11.21
C LYS A 179 -17.09 3.19 11.20
N LYS A 180 -16.84 1.97 10.74
CA LYS A 180 -15.51 1.33 10.70
C LYS A 180 -14.56 2.03 9.73
N SER A 181 -13.28 2.10 10.08
CA SER A 181 -12.24 2.70 9.24
C SER A 181 -11.50 1.64 8.42
N ALA A 182 -11.02 2.03 7.23
CA ALA A 182 -10.26 1.16 6.32
C ALA A 182 -8.75 1.19 6.59
#